data_AF-A0A9E4X7J2-F1
#
_entry.id   AF-A0A9E4X7J2-F1
#
_cell.length_a   1.000
_cell.length_b   1.000
_cell.length_c   1.000
_cell.angle_alpha   90.00
_cell.angle_beta   90.00
_cell.angle_gamma   90.00
#
_symmetry.space_group_name_H-M   'P 1'
#
loop_
_entity.id
_entity.type
_entity.pdbx_description
1 polymer ?
#
loop_
_entity_poly.entity_id
_entity_poly.type
_entity_poly.pdbx_seq_one_letter_code
_entity_poly.pdbx_strand_id
1 'polypeptide(L)' 'MIKSQVLIYDADCRLCAILARWLSKADVLHRITWTPYQNLEVPPSGLSWDDLKRSAYLVGIG' A
#
# COMPACT_ATOMS: atom_id res chain seq x y z
N MET A 1 -17.60 -4.23 -6.58
CA MET A 1 -16.48 -5.17 -6.73
C MET A 1 -15.80 -5.31 -5.39
N ILE A 2 -15.58 -6.53 -4.92
CA ILE A 2 -14.85 -6.78 -3.67
C ILE A 2 -13.38 -6.43 -3.95
N LYS A 3 -12.81 -5.51 -3.16
CA LYS A 3 -11.37 -5.24 -3.23
C LYS A 3 -10.67 -6.49 -2.71
N SER A 4 -9.77 -7.05 -3.49
CA SER A 4 -9.03 -8.29 -3.14
C SER A 4 -7.55 -8.05 -2.88
N GLN A 5 -7.09 -6.81 -3.04
CA GLN A 5 -5.68 -6.45 -2.88
C GLN A 5 -5.52 -5.16 -2.10
N VAL A 6 -4.52 -5.13 -1.23
CA VAL A 6 -4.08 -3.95 -0.49
C VAL A 6 -2.66 -3.62 -0.92
N LEU A 7 -2.44 -2.44 -1.48
CA LEU A 7 -1.10 -1.92 -1.71
C LEU A 7 -0.69 -1.06 -0.52
N ILE A 8 0.34 -1.53 0.19
CA ILE A 8 0.94 -0.86 1.34
C ILE A 8 2.15 -0.08 0.88
N TYR A 9 2.24 1.18 1.27
CA TYR A 9 3.31 2.09 0.84
C TYR A 9 3.69 3.07 1.96
N ASP A 10 4.86 3.69 1.81
CA ASP A 10 5.32 4.77 2.68
C ASP A 10 4.69 6.11 2.25
N ALA A 11 3.85 6.71 3.10
CA ALA A 11 3.28 8.03 2.84
C ALA A 11 4.17 9.21 3.26
N ASP A 12 5.15 8.99 4.15
CA ASP A 12 6.12 9.99 4.56
C ASP A 12 7.23 10.16 3.50
N CYS A 13 7.46 9.12 2.68
CA CYS A 13 8.30 9.18 1.49
C CYS A 13 7.60 9.98 0.35
N ARG A 14 8.11 11.19 0.05
CA ARG A 14 7.54 12.08 -0.99
C ARG A 14 7.40 11.41 -2.35
N LEU A 15 8.41 10.66 -2.80
CA LEU A 15 8.37 9.97 -4.10
C LEU A 15 7.30 8.88 -4.09
N CYS A 16 7.25 8.09 -3.01
CA CYS A 16 6.31 6.99 -2.82
C CYS A 16 4.86 7.51 -2.81
N ALA A 17 4.59 8.59 -2.07
CA ALA A 17 3.28 9.23 -2.04
C ALA A 17 2.82 9.79 -3.39
N ILE A 18 3.74 10.42 -4.15
CA ILE A 18 3.45 10.90 -5.51
C ILE A 18 3.09 9.73 -6.42
N LEU A 19 3.90 8.67 -6.42
CA LEU A 19 3.66 7.47 -7.25
C LEU A 19 2.34 6.79 -6.87
N ALA A 20 2.06 6.59 -5.59
CA ALA A 20 0.80 6.02 -5.12
C ALA A 20 -0.42 6.85 -5.57
N ARG A 21 -0.31 8.18 -5.58
CA ARG A 21 -1.37 9.06 -6.09
C ARG A 21 -1.58 8.91 -7.61
N TRP A 22 -0.53 8.76 -8.39
CA TRP A 22 -0.64 8.55 -9.83
C TRP A 22 -1.21 7.16 -10.15
N LEU A 23 -0.70 6.12 -9.48
CA LEU A 23 -1.14 4.74 -9.70
C LEU A 23 -2.58 4.51 -9.21
N SER A 24 -3.01 5.13 -8.11
CA SER A 24 -4.39 5.04 -7.66
C SER A 24 -5.39 5.66 -8.63
N LYS A 25 -4.99 6.69 -9.39
CA LYS A 25 -5.78 7.22 -10.51
C LYS A 25 -5.81 6.27 -11.72
N ALA A 26 -4.74 5.51 -11.93
CA ALA A 26 -4.67 4.50 -12.99
C ALA A 26 -5.44 3.21 -12.64
N ASP A 27 -5.71 2.95 -11.36
CA ASP A 27 -6.62 1.89 -10.89
C ASP A 27 -8.09 2.27 -11.13
N VAL A 28 -8.47 2.40 -12.41
CA VAL A 28 -9.82 2.78 -12.88
C VAL A 28 -10.89 1.77 -12.44
N LEU A 29 -10.49 0.53 -12.19
CA LEU A 29 -11.38 -0.54 -11.73
C LEU A 29 -11.51 -0.59 -10.19
N HIS A 30 -10.80 0.28 -9.48
CA HIS A 30 -10.78 0.40 -8.02
C HIS A 30 -10.58 -0.95 -7.30
N ARG A 31 -9.69 -1.79 -7.84
CA ARG A 31 -9.43 -3.15 -7.33
C ARG A 31 -8.48 -3.15 -6.14
N ILE A 32 -7.71 -2.08 -5.96
CA ILE A 32 -6.66 -1.97 -4.96
C ILE A 32 -7.10 -1.01 -3.85
N THR A 33 -6.91 -1.43 -2.60
CA THR A 33 -6.93 -0.52 -1.45
C THR A 33 -5.53 0.04 -1.25
N TRP A 34 -5.39 1.36 -1.29
CA TRP A 34 -4.11 2.04 -1.13
C TRP A 34 -3.95 2.44 0.34
N THR A 35 -3.08 1.77 1.09
CA THR A 35 -2.94 1.94 2.54
C THR A 35 -1.53 2.43 2.89
N PRO A 36 -1.39 3.65 3.44
CA PRO A 36 -0.14 4.07 4.08
C PRO A 36 0.23 3.10 5.20
N TYR A 37 1.48 2.63 5.27
CA TYR A 37 1.86 1.79 6.40
C TYR A 37 1.76 2.54 7.74
N GLN A 38 1.90 3.87 7.72
CA GLN A 38 1.70 4.75 8.87
C GLN A 38 0.32 4.60 9.53
N ASN A 39 -0.67 4.11 8.78
CA ASN A 39 -2.04 3.91 9.26
C ASN A 39 -2.28 2.47 9.76
N LEU A 40 -1.29 1.58 9.69
CA LEU A 40 -1.40 0.22 10.19
C LEU A 40 -1.15 0.21 11.71
N GLU A 41 -1.93 -0.58 12.44
CA GLU A 41 -1.67 -0.83 13.88
C GLU A 41 -0.51 -1.82 14.08
N VAL A 42 -0.41 -2.80 13.17
CA VAL A 42 0.62 -3.84 13.16
C VAL A 42 1.06 -4.10 11.71
N PRO A 43 2.33 -4.49 11.47
CA PRO A 43 2.77 -4.82 10.13
C PRO A 43 2.11 -6.14 9.65
N PRO A 44 1.91 -6.34 8.34
CA PRO A 44 1.41 -7.60 7.80
C PRO A 44 2.31 -8.77 8.16
N SER A 45 1.74 -9.98 8.19
CA SER A 45 2.50 -11.19 8.52
C SER A 45 3.73 -11.35 7.63
N GLY A 46 4.88 -11.58 8.27
CA GLY A 46 6.17 -11.73 7.58
C GLY A 46 6.84 -10.43 7.16
N LEU A 47 6.29 -9.27 7.48
CA LEU A 47 6.91 -7.95 7.25
C LEU A 47 7.19 -7.25 8.57
N SER A 48 8.32 -6.54 8.62
CA SER A 48 8.65 -5.61 9.69
C SER A 48 8.34 -4.17 9.29
N TRP A 49 8.36 -3.23 10.24
CA TRP A 49 8.24 -1.80 9.93
C TRP A 49 9.38 -1.29 9.04
N ASP A 50 10.59 -1.83 9.17
CA ASP A 50 11.74 -1.43 8.34
C ASP A 50 11.55 -1.89 6.89
N ASP A 51 10.93 -3.05 6.68
CA ASP A 51 10.55 -3.52 5.34
C ASP A 51 9.57 -2.53 4.67
N LEU A 52 8.53 -2.12 5.40
CA LEU A 52 7.51 -1.18 4.91
C LEU A 52 8.08 0.23 4.62
N LYS A 53 9.14 0.62 5.31
CA LYS A 53 9.87 1.86 5.06
C LYS A 53 10.73 1.81 3.79
N ARG A 54 11.19 0.63 3.39
CA ARG A 54 12.10 0.45 2.25
C ARG A 54 11.39 0.12 0.95
N SER A 55 10.20 -0.48 1.03
CA SER A 55 9.51 -1.04 -0.13
C SER A 55 7.99 -0.92 -0.02
N ALA A 56 7.31 -0.87 -1.17
CA ALA A 56 5.87 -1.04 -1.24
C ALA A 56 5.51 -2.53 -1.43
N TYR A 57 4.40 -2.97 -0.84
CA TYR A 57 3.95 -4.35 -0.88
C TYR A 57 2.52 -4.46 -1.36
N LEU A 58 2.24 -5.42 -2.24
CA LEU A 58 0.89 -5.79 -2.65
C LEU A 58 0.47 -7.06 -1.91
N VAL A 59 -0.48 -6.93 -0.99
CA VAL A 59 -0.97 -8.01 -0.13
C VAL A 59 -2.33 -8.47 -0.64
N GLY A 60 -2.49 -9.77 -0.85
CA GLY A 60 -3.79 -10.37 -1.19
C GLY A 60 -4.68 -10.48 0.05
N ILE A 61 -5.98 -10.27 -0.13
CA ILE A 61 -7.00 -10.59 0.87
C ILE A 61 -7.43 -12.03 0.58
N GLY A 62 -6.86 -12.98 1.32
CA GLY A 62 -7.20 -14.40 1.27
C GLY A 62 -8.53 -14.69 1.95
#